data_AF-A0AAD9F894-F1
#
_entry.id   AF-A0AAD9F894-F1
#
_cell.length_a   1.000
_cell.length_b   1.000
_cell.length_c   1.000
_cell.angle_alpha   90.00
_cell.angle_beta   90.00
_cell.angle_gamma   90.00
#
_symmetry.space_group_name_H-M   'P 1'
#
loop_
_entity.id
_entity.type
_entity.pdbx_description
1 polymer ?
#
loop_
_entity_poly.entity_id
_entity_poly.type
_entity_poly.pdbx_seq_one_letter_code
_entity_poly.pdbx_strand_id
1 'polypeptide(L)'
;MSTQKTFKEQALALVYTISGMSNPFLDDTPDLLMLDTWNIIDESAVNTVCTVESVGRDQYNKYHVTVIRDRTHSIHEPIKKNSLPLLDAQHPGPRQSRQGRSQC
;
A
#
# COMPACT_ATOMS: atom_id res chain seq x y z
N MET A 1 56.10 5.49 -13.96
CA MET A 1 55.71 6.60 -13.05
C MET A 1 54.41 7.30 -13.42
N SER A 2 54.00 7.36 -14.71
CA SER A 2 52.74 8.03 -15.13
C SER A 2 51.46 7.41 -14.51
N THR A 3 51.30 6.09 -14.62
CA THR A 3 50.11 5.37 -14.13
C THR A 3 49.89 5.50 -12.62
N GLN A 4 50.96 5.48 -11.83
CA GLN A 4 50.88 5.63 -10.36
C GLN A 4 50.44 7.05 -9.97
N LYS A 5 50.87 8.06 -10.74
CA LYS A 5 50.45 9.45 -10.54
C LYS A 5 48.97 9.64 -10.88
N THR A 6 48.52 9.08 -12.00
CA THR A 6 47.10 9.11 -12.40
C THR A 6 46.22 8.40 -11.37
N PHE A 7 46.63 7.23 -10.88
CA PHE A 7 45.89 6.51 -9.83
C PHE A 7 45.78 7.34 -8.54
N LYS A 8 46.86 8.00 -8.12
CA LYS A 8 46.85 8.88 -6.96
C LYS A 8 45.88 10.05 -7.14
N GLU A 9 45.88 10.69 -8.31
CA GLU A 9 44.97 11.80 -8.61
C GLU A 9 43.51 11.35 -8.60
N GLN A 10 43.21 10.17 -9.16
CA GLN A 10 41.86 9.59 -9.15
C GLN A 10 41.39 9.20 -7.74
N ALA A 11 42.26 8.59 -6.94
CA ALA A 11 41.93 8.24 -5.56
C ALA A 11 41.65 9.48 -4.70
N LEU A 12 42.46 10.54 -4.86
CA LEU A 12 42.24 11.81 -4.16
C LEU A 12 40.95 12.49 -4.61
N ALA A 13 40.65 12.48 -5.91
CA ALA A 13 39.40 13.00 -6.44
C ALA A 13 38.19 12.24 -5.86
N LEU A 14 38.24 10.91 -5.80
CA LEU A 14 37.17 10.09 -5.24
C LEU A 14 36.93 10.38 -3.75
N VAL A 15 38.00 10.45 -2.95
CA VAL A 15 37.91 10.77 -1.52
C VAL A 15 37.31 12.16 -1.32
N TYR A 16 37.75 13.14 -2.11
CA TYR A 16 37.21 14.50 -2.07
C TYR A 16 35.71 14.52 -2.41
N THR A 17 35.30 13.80 -3.47
CA THR A 17 33.88 13.73 -3.85
C THR A 17 33.04 13.04 -2.78
N ILE A 18 33.49 11.90 -2.22
CA ILE A 18 32.75 11.19 -1.18
C ILE A 18 32.64 12.04 0.10
N SER A 19 33.71 12.74 0.48
CA SER A 19 33.70 13.62 1.66
C SER A 19 32.80 14.83 1.46
N GLY A 20 32.76 15.39 0.24
CA GLY A 20 31.92 16.53 -0.10
C GLY A 20 30.44 16.20 -0.31
N MET A 21 30.12 14.96 -0.69
CA MET A 21 28.74 14.49 -0.86
C MET A 21 28.02 14.18 0.46
N SER A 22 28.70 14.34 1.60
CA SER A 22 28.19 13.98 2.94
C SER A 22 27.71 12.52 3.01
N ASN A 23 27.33 12.07 4.20
CA ASN A 23 26.57 10.83 4.29
C ASN A 23 25.10 11.18 4.06
N PRO A 24 24.47 10.70 2.97
CA PRO A 24 23.07 11.01 2.67
C PRO A 24 22.09 10.48 3.75
N PHE A 25 22.54 9.61 4.66
CA PHE A 25 21.78 9.13 5.82
C PHE A 25 21.97 9.96 7.10
N LEU A 26 22.94 10.88 7.12
CA LEU A 26 23.14 11.83 8.23
C LEU A 26 22.60 13.22 7.92
N ASP A 27 22.32 13.51 6.65
CA ASP A 27 21.61 14.72 6.27
C ASP A 27 20.16 14.61 6.74
N ASP A 28 19.68 15.62 7.48
CA ASP A 28 18.28 15.76 7.86
C ASP A 28 17.44 15.92 6.58
N THR A 29 17.04 14.80 6.00
CA THR A 29 16.21 14.71 4.80
C THR A 29 14.78 14.41 5.23
N PRO A 30 13.95 15.44 5.48
CA PRO A 30 12.53 15.22 5.81
C PRO A 30 11.80 14.45 4.69
N ASP A 31 12.30 14.51 3.46
CA ASP A 31 11.80 13.72 2.32
C ASP A 31 12.02 12.21 2.48
N LEU A 32 13.10 11.77 3.12
CA LEU A 32 13.36 10.34 3.39
C LEU A 32 12.44 9.82 4.50
N LEU A 33 12.13 10.68 5.47
CA LEU A 33 11.17 10.42 6.56
C LEU A 33 9.71 10.48 6.10
N MET A 34 9.44 11.13 4.96
CA MET A 34 8.09 11.25 4.40
C MET A 34 7.51 9.94 3.82
N LEU A 35 8.34 8.90 3.68
CA LEU A 35 7.85 7.56 3.31
C LEU A 35 6.85 7.01 4.34
N ASP A 36 7.01 7.36 5.62
CA ASP A 36 6.12 6.92 6.71
C ASP A 36 4.78 7.69 6.72
N THR A 37 4.66 8.74 5.90
CA THR A 37 3.49 9.63 5.85
C THR A 37 2.61 9.40 4.62
N TRP A 38 3.02 8.55 3.67
CA TRP A 38 2.16 8.24 2.53
C TRP A 38 1.02 7.35 3.01
N ASN A 39 -0.21 7.83 2.83
CA ASN A 39 -1.41 7.03 3.05
C ASN A 39 -1.44 5.89 2.01
N ILE A 40 -0.77 4.77 2.32
CA ILE A 40 -0.59 3.62 1.41
C ILE A 40 -1.94 2.97 1.05
N ILE A 41 -2.96 3.16 1.90
CA ILE A 41 -4.27 2.54 1.76
C ILE A 41 -5.35 3.61 1.93
N ASP A 42 -6.28 3.68 0.99
CA ASP A 42 -7.44 4.58 1.11
C ASP A 42 -8.27 4.23 2.36
N GLU A 43 -8.75 5.24 3.07
CA GLU A 43 -9.53 5.06 4.31
C GLU A 43 -10.78 4.19 4.07
N SER A 44 -11.37 4.23 2.87
CA SER A 44 -12.50 3.37 2.52
C SER A 44 -12.13 1.88 2.46
N ALA A 45 -10.91 1.56 2.06
CA ALA A 45 -10.41 0.19 2.05
C ALA A 45 -10.15 -0.29 3.48
N VAL A 46 -9.60 0.56 4.35
CA VAL A 46 -9.44 0.27 5.78
C VAL A 46 -10.80 0.00 6.43
N ASN A 47 -11.78 0.89 6.21
CA ASN A 47 -13.11 0.75 6.76
C ASN A 47 -13.83 -0.53 6.26
N THR A 48 -13.64 -0.87 4.99
CA THR A 48 -14.17 -2.11 4.41
C THR A 48 -13.60 -3.34 5.12
N VAL A 49 -12.28 -3.39 5.32
CA VAL A 49 -11.62 -4.52 6.00
C VAL A 49 -12.10 -4.64 7.45
N CYS A 50 -12.15 -3.53 8.20
CA CYS A 50 -12.68 -3.50 9.56
C CYS A 50 -14.14 -3.98 9.62
N THR A 51 -14.96 -3.57 8.64
CA THR A 51 -16.37 -3.99 8.54
C THR A 51 -16.48 -5.49 8.27
N VAL A 52 -15.67 -6.05 7.37
CA VAL A 52 -15.65 -7.48 7.05
C VAL A 52 -15.30 -8.29 8.30
N GLU A 53 -14.30 -7.85 9.08
CA GLU A 53 -13.90 -8.52 10.31
C GLU A 53 -15.04 -8.55 11.34
N SER A 54 -15.64 -7.38 11.61
CA SER A 54 -16.74 -7.24 12.56
C SER A 54 -17.94 -8.12 12.17
N VAL A 55 -18.37 -8.02 10.90
CA VAL A 55 -19.50 -8.78 10.36
C VAL A 55 -19.25 -10.29 10.40
N GLY A 56 -18.02 -10.73 10.13
CA GLY A 56 -17.61 -12.13 10.22
C GLY A 56 -17.68 -12.65 11.65
N ARG A 57 -17.19 -11.87 12.62
CA ARG A 57 -17.22 -12.21 14.04
C ARG A 57 -18.64 -12.36 14.56
N ASP A 58 -19.52 -11.43 14.22
CA ASP A 58 -20.94 -11.47 14.63
C ASP A 58 -21.66 -12.68 14.06
N GLN A 59 -21.40 -13.02 12.79
CA GLN A 59 -21.98 -14.21 12.16
C GLN A 59 -21.49 -15.50 12.79
N TYR A 60 -20.19 -15.60 13.07
CA TYR A 60 -19.64 -16.76 13.76
C TYR A 60 -20.27 -16.93 15.14
N ASN A 61 -20.35 -15.85 15.92
CA ASN A 61 -20.95 -15.88 17.26
C ASN A 61 -22.41 -16.33 17.20
N LYS A 62 -23.18 -15.82 16.22
CA LYS A 62 -24.56 -16.25 15.99
C LYS A 62 -24.62 -17.74 15.65
N TYR A 63 -23.81 -18.21 14.70
CA TYR A 63 -23.76 -19.62 14.32
C TYR A 63 -23.40 -20.53 15.49
N HIS A 64 -22.37 -20.17 16.27
CA HIS A 64 -21.95 -20.92 17.44
C HIS A 64 -23.10 -21.08 18.45
N VAL A 65 -23.83 -19.99 18.72
CA VAL A 65 -24.99 -20.03 19.61
C VAL A 65 -26.13 -20.86 19.01
N THR A 66 -26.56 -20.57 17.79
CA THR A 66 -27.80 -21.16 17.24
C THR A 66 -27.62 -22.61 16.81
N VAL A 67 -26.48 -22.97 16.23
CA VAL A 67 -26.23 -24.29 15.65
C VAL A 67 -25.50 -25.21 16.62
N ILE A 68 -24.45 -24.73 17.30
CA ILE A 68 -23.60 -25.58 18.15
C ILE A 68 -24.18 -25.71 19.56
N ARG A 69 -24.46 -24.58 20.22
CA ARG A 69 -24.91 -24.56 21.62
C ARG A 69 -26.39 -24.92 21.74
N ASP A 70 -27.26 -24.15 21.09
CA ASP A 70 -28.70 -24.24 21.27
C ASP A 70 -29.36 -25.23 20.29
N ARG A 71 -28.64 -25.64 19.23
CA ARG A 71 -29.07 -26.61 18.19
C ARG A 71 -30.46 -26.32 17.61
N THR A 72 -30.79 -25.04 17.51
CA THR A 72 -32.07 -24.54 16.98
C THR A 72 -32.11 -24.54 15.46
N HIS A 73 -30.95 -24.48 14.80
CA HIS A 73 -30.80 -24.47 13.34
C HIS A 73 -29.93 -25.65 12.90
N SER A 74 -30.18 -26.19 11.71
CA SER A 74 -29.41 -27.32 11.18
C SER A 74 -28.00 -26.91 10.78
N ILE A 75 -27.02 -27.81 10.95
CA ILE A 75 -25.65 -27.63 10.44
C ILE A 75 -25.58 -27.54 8.91
N HIS A 76 -26.63 -28.02 8.22
CA HIS A 76 -26.71 -28.00 6.75
C HIS A 76 -27.39 -26.74 6.21
N GLU A 77 -27.89 -25.87 7.08
CA GLU A 77 -28.48 -24.61 6.63
C GLU A 77 -27.38 -23.68 6.09
N PRO A 78 -27.59 -23.08 4.91
CA PRO A 78 -26.60 -22.19 4.31
C PRO A 78 -26.51 -20.88 5.10
N ILE A 79 -25.28 -20.45 5.37
CA ILE A 79 -25.01 -19.12 5.94
C ILE A 79 -25.22 -18.08 4.83
N LYS A 80 -25.96 -17.02 5.13
CA LYS A 80 -26.23 -15.93 4.20
C LYS A 80 -24.91 -15.29 3.77
N LYS A 81 -24.71 -15.14 2.45
CA LYS A 81 -23.52 -14.47 1.90
C LYS A 81 -23.52 -12.98 2.25
N ASN A 82 -22.36 -12.47 2.66
CA ASN A 82 -22.14 -11.04 2.84
C ASN A 82 -21.88 -10.36 1.50
N SER A 83 -22.65 -9.31 1.21
CA SER A 83 -22.41 -8.43 0.06
C SER A 83 -21.64 -7.20 0.55
N LEU A 84 -20.33 -7.37 0.77
CA LEU A 84 -19.43 -6.28 1.12
C LEU A 84 -18.55 -5.94 -0.09
N PRO A 85 -18.42 -4.66 -0.47
CA PRO A 85 -17.58 -4.25 -1.60
C PRO A 85 -16.12 -4.33 -1.18
N LEU A 86 -15.51 -5.51 -1.30
CA LEU A 86 -14.17 -5.78 -0.77
C LEU A 86 -13.09 -4.91 -1.39
N LEU A 87 -13.26 -4.47 -2.65
CA LEU A 87 -12.27 -3.70 -3.42
C LEU A 87 -12.91 -2.93 -4.61
N ASP A 88 -14.05 -2.26 -4.44
CA ASP A 88 -14.57 -1.36 -5.49
C ASP A 88 -13.76 -0.05 -5.51
N ALA A 89 -12.48 -0.17 -5.87
CA ALA A 89 -11.64 0.93 -6.31
C ALA A 89 -11.99 1.26 -7.77
N GLN A 90 -13.11 1.93 -7.98
CA GLN A 90 -13.29 2.75 -9.17
C GLN A 90 -13.72 4.15 -8.73
N HIS A 91 -12.73 4.98 -8.42
CA HIS A 91 -12.83 6.34 -8.92
C HIS A 91 -12.92 6.21 -10.45
N PRO A 92 -14.01 6.66 -11.11
CA PRO A 92 -13.96 6.83 -12.54
C PRO A 92 -12.88 7.89 -12.80
N GLY A 93 -11.68 7.46 -13.22
CA GLY A 93 -10.68 8.39 -13.73
C GLY A 93 -11.35 9.25 -14.80
N PRO A 94 -11.02 10.55 -14.90
CA PRO A 94 -11.68 11.44 -15.83
C PRO A 94 -11.58 10.83 -17.23
N ARG A 95 -12.75 10.53 -17.83
CA ARG A 95 -12.85 10.10 -19.22
C ARG A 95 -12.25 11.22 -20.05
N GLN A 96 -10.99 11.08 -20.49
CA GLN A 96 -10.50 11.88 -21.60
C GLN A 96 -11.30 11.46 -22.82
N SER A 97 -12.33 12.23 -23.12
CA SER A 97 -12.99 12.21 -24.40
C SER A 97 -11.91 12.39 -25.47
N ARG A 98 -11.65 11.35 -26.26
CA ARG A 98 -10.92 11.49 -27.52
C ARG A 98 -11.79 12.35 -28.45
N GLN A 99 -11.62 13.67 -28.36
CA GLN A 99 -12.12 14.59 -29.37
C GLN A 99 -11.29 14.38 -30.63
N GLY A 100 -11.98 14.04 -31.71
CA GLY A 100 -11.39 13.69 -32.99
C GLY A 100 -10.53 14.82 -33.56
N ARG A 101 -9.38 14.44 -34.10
CA ARG A 101 -8.70 15.25 -35.13
C ARG A 101 -9.29 14.87 -36.48
N SER A 102 -10.28 15.64 -36.91
CA SER A 102 -10.53 15.90 -38.32
C SER A 102 -9.52 16.95 -38.80
N GLN A 103 -9.13 16.78 -40.05
CA GLN A 103 -8.12 17.47 -40.86
C GLN A 103 -8.04 19.01 -40.71
N CYS A 104 -6.81 19.53 -40.78
CA CYS A 104 -6.32 20.35 -41.91
C CYS A 104 -4.87 19.94 -42.20
#